data_AF-A0A7V8Y750-F1
#
_entry.id   AF-A0A7V8Y750-F1
#
_cell.length_a   1.000
_cell.length_b   1.000
_cell.length_c   1.000
_cell.angle_alpha   90.00
_cell.angle_beta   90.00
_cell.angle_gamma   90.00
#
_symmetry.space_group_name_H-M   'P 1'
#
loop_
_entity.id
_entity.type
_entity.pdbx_description
1 polymer ?
#
loop_
_entity_poly.entity_id
_entity_poly.type
_entity_poly.pdbx_seq_one_letter_code
_entity_poly.pdbx_strand_id
1 'polypeptide(L)'
;MSIYRAHIASLLPSRRWFGSKGRAIVGVEILDEAELDQGPPALVEALVRVSYENGGPDCYQMPLAAETDGSVADALDSVELLRALGSLMAQGATIKGRAGTFRFNGPGLDPLAPPGGTSVRSIGAEQTNSSVVIDESIIVKLFRRIEPGPNPDLELGRLLTGEGFPYIPAQVGELSYEGVIDGENVELDLGICQQYLSGGRDGWLETLAQLGRLYARAEEDGHTEVSEDMIAHHAGGILDAIEELGDVTASLHVLLSKEDIEPDLASEPADGTDVKEWVQR
;
A
#
# COMPACT_ATOMS: atom_id res chain seq x y z
N MET A 1 29.14 5.77 10.09
CA MET A 1 28.01 6.66 9.77
C MET A 1 27.74 6.51 8.29
N SER A 2 26.51 6.14 7.90
CA SER A 2 26.15 5.98 6.48
C SER A 2 26.28 7.32 5.73
N ILE A 3 26.76 7.25 4.49
CA ILE A 3 27.03 8.42 3.65
C ILE A 3 25.75 9.07 3.10
N TYR A 4 24.62 8.37 3.16
CA TYR A 4 23.34 8.81 2.57
C TYR A 4 22.60 9.86 3.42
N ARG A 5 22.89 9.92 4.72
CA ARG A 5 22.13 10.68 5.73
C ARG A 5 21.81 12.13 5.32
N ALA A 6 22.81 12.87 4.85
CA ALA A 6 22.65 14.28 4.49
C ALA A 6 21.77 14.47 3.24
N HIS A 7 21.90 13.55 2.27
CA HIS A 7 21.12 13.56 1.04
C HIS A 7 19.65 13.16 1.31
N ILE A 8 19.41 12.18 2.19
CA ILE A 8 18.06 11.79 2.62
C ILE A 8 17.32 12.98 3.26
N ALA A 9 17.97 13.72 4.15
CA ALA A 9 17.37 14.89 4.80
C ALA A 9 16.91 15.96 3.79
N SER A 10 17.65 16.09 2.68
CA SER A 10 17.33 17.04 1.60
C SER A 10 16.24 16.51 0.67
N LEU A 11 16.14 15.18 0.52
CA LEU A 11 15.16 14.51 -0.34
C LEU A 11 13.75 14.57 0.25
N LEU A 12 13.59 14.27 1.55
CA LEU A 12 12.30 14.08 2.22
C LEU A 12 11.28 15.20 1.99
N PRO A 13 11.61 16.51 2.13
CA PRO A 13 10.61 17.59 2.00
C PRO A 13 10.01 17.70 0.59
N SER A 14 10.71 17.21 -0.44
CA SER A 14 10.22 17.23 -1.83
C SER A 14 9.20 16.13 -2.12
N ARG A 15 9.08 15.12 -1.26
CA ARG A 15 8.30 13.91 -1.53
C ARG A 15 6.85 14.11 -1.15
N ARG A 16 5.94 13.66 -2.03
CA ARG A 16 4.49 13.79 -1.78
C ARG A 16 4.04 12.98 -0.56
N TRP A 17 4.62 11.80 -0.38
CA TRP A 17 4.33 10.86 0.71
C TRP A 17 4.91 11.24 2.07
N PHE A 18 5.75 12.28 2.12
CA PHE A 18 6.24 12.79 3.39
C PHE A 18 5.09 13.48 4.13
N GLY A 19 4.55 12.84 5.17
CA GLY A 19 3.34 13.29 5.88
C GLY A 19 3.57 14.50 6.80
N SER A 20 4.81 14.77 7.20
CA SER A 20 5.17 15.83 8.15
C SER A 20 5.53 17.17 7.48
N LYS A 21 4.87 17.52 6.35
CA LYS A 21 5.11 18.80 5.64
C LYS A 21 4.78 19.98 6.56
N GLY A 22 5.79 20.76 6.90
CA GLY A 22 5.67 21.92 7.79
C GLY A 22 6.29 21.73 9.17
N ARG A 23 6.69 20.51 9.56
CA ARG A 23 7.53 20.29 10.75
C ARG A 23 9.00 20.42 10.36
N ALA A 24 9.76 21.22 11.12
CA ALA A 24 11.20 21.34 10.91
C ALA A 24 11.92 20.05 11.31
N ILE A 25 12.67 19.45 10.39
CA ILE A 25 13.50 18.26 10.65
C ILE A 25 14.72 18.71 11.46
N VAL A 26 14.92 18.12 12.64
CA VAL A 26 16.08 18.37 13.51
C VAL A 26 17.07 17.20 13.51
N GLY A 27 16.64 16.03 13.05
CA GLY A 27 17.48 14.84 12.97
C GLY A 27 16.99 13.85 11.93
N VAL A 28 17.94 13.22 11.25
CA VAL A 28 17.75 12.03 10.43
C VAL A 28 18.71 10.98 10.93
N GLU A 29 18.25 9.76 11.14
CA GLU A 29 19.05 8.62 11.58
C GLU A 29 18.68 7.41 10.74
N ILE A 30 19.69 6.71 10.21
CA ILE A 30 19.46 5.47 9.47
C ILE A 30 19.56 4.34 10.49
N LEU A 31 18.41 3.75 10.81
CA LEU A 31 18.27 2.67 11.79
C LEU A 31 18.88 1.37 11.25
N ASP A 32 18.55 1.05 10.01
CA ASP A 32 19.21 -0.02 9.27
C ASP A 32 19.21 0.27 7.77
N GLU A 33 20.12 -0.37 7.04
CA GLU A 33 20.16 -0.34 5.58
C GLU A 33 20.73 -1.66 5.02
N ALA A 34 20.26 -2.05 3.85
CA ALA A 34 20.73 -3.21 3.11
C ALA A 34 20.90 -2.87 1.63
N GLU A 35 22.02 -3.27 1.05
CA GLU A 35 22.23 -3.18 -0.40
C GLU A 35 21.57 -4.39 -1.07
N LEU A 36 20.60 -4.12 -1.94
CA LEU A 36 19.76 -5.10 -2.61
C LEU A 36 20.28 -5.48 -4.00
N ASP A 37 20.88 -4.53 -4.71
CA ASP A 37 21.49 -4.73 -6.03
C ASP A 37 22.71 -3.82 -6.20
N GLN A 38 23.74 -4.37 -6.85
CA GLN A 38 25.06 -3.75 -6.97
C GLN A 38 25.14 -2.93 -8.26
N GLY A 39 25.46 -1.64 -8.17
CA GLY A 39 25.67 -0.77 -9.35
C GLY A 39 25.79 0.71 -9.01
N PRO A 40 26.05 1.58 -9.98
CA PRO A 40 25.71 3.00 -9.89
C PRO A 40 24.48 3.32 -10.78
N PRO A 41 23.34 3.71 -10.20
CA PRO A 41 23.04 3.70 -8.76
C PRO A 41 22.81 2.27 -8.23
N ALA A 42 23.19 2.02 -6.98
CA ALA A 42 22.88 0.80 -6.25
C ALA A 42 21.45 0.89 -5.71
N LEU A 43 20.76 -0.25 -5.61
CA LEU A 43 19.48 -0.30 -4.89
C LEU A 43 19.77 -0.53 -3.41
N VAL A 44 19.42 0.43 -2.55
CA VAL A 44 19.57 0.31 -1.10
C VAL A 44 18.20 0.44 -0.45
N GLU A 45 17.82 -0.52 0.39
CA GLU A 45 16.67 -0.40 1.27
C GLU A 45 17.10 0.17 2.61
N ALA A 46 16.45 1.23 3.08
CA ALA A 46 16.83 1.92 4.31
C ALA A 46 15.64 2.20 5.22
N LEU A 47 15.81 1.91 6.51
CA LEU A 47 14.91 2.35 7.57
C LEU A 47 15.45 3.62 8.21
N VAL A 48 14.65 4.68 8.17
CA VAL A 48 15.08 6.03 8.54
C VAL A 48 14.17 6.62 9.59
N ARG A 49 14.74 6.97 10.75
CA ARG A 49 14.09 7.77 11.77
C ARG A 49 14.27 9.25 11.46
N VAL A 50 13.16 9.98 11.44
CA VAL A 50 13.14 11.44 11.25
C VAL A 50 12.61 12.07 12.52
N SER A 51 13.43 12.91 13.14
CA SER A 51 13.10 13.67 14.33
C SER A 51 12.78 15.11 13.97
N TYR A 52 11.80 15.68 14.66
CA TYR A 52 11.27 17.01 14.40
C TYR A 52 11.44 17.92 15.61
N GLU A 53 11.37 19.24 15.39
CA GLU A 53 11.43 20.22 16.48
C GLU A 53 10.29 20.05 17.50
N ASN A 54 9.10 19.66 17.04
CA ASN A 54 7.92 19.41 17.86
C ASN A 54 7.30 18.05 17.51
N GLY A 55 6.87 17.30 18.53
CA GLY A 55 6.22 15.98 18.39
C GLY A 55 7.19 14.79 18.38
N GLY A 56 6.65 13.57 18.31
CA GLY A 56 7.45 12.34 18.23
C GLY A 56 8.17 12.16 16.88
N PRO A 57 9.20 11.30 16.82
CA PRO A 57 9.85 10.94 15.57
C PRO A 57 8.92 10.07 14.70
N ASP A 58 9.12 10.12 13.39
CA ASP A 58 8.51 9.20 12.42
C ASP A 58 9.57 8.20 11.94
N CYS A 59 9.16 6.98 11.63
CA CYS A 59 9.99 5.98 10.93
C CYS A 59 9.56 5.89 9.47
N TYR A 60 10.53 5.86 8.56
CA TYR A 60 10.29 5.77 7.12
C TYR A 60 11.07 4.60 6.51
N GLN A 61 10.41 3.89 5.59
CA GLN A 61 11.06 3.00 4.66
C GLN A 61 11.46 3.80 3.41
N MET A 62 12.70 3.61 2.96
CA MET A 62 13.27 4.32 1.81
C MET A 62 14.05 3.36 0.91
N PRO A 63 13.45 2.90 -0.20
CA PRO A 63 14.17 2.37 -1.35
C PRO A 63 14.93 3.52 -2.02
N LEU A 64 16.25 3.45 -2.02
CA LEU A 64 17.16 4.50 -2.50
C LEU A 64 17.92 4.02 -3.74
N ALA A 65 17.99 4.90 -4.74
CA ALA A 65 18.99 4.84 -5.80
C ALA A 65 20.26 5.53 -5.29
N ALA A 66 21.28 4.76 -4.90
CA ALA A 66 22.48 5.26 -4.24
C ALA A 66 23.69 5.33 -5.18
N GLU A 67 24.26 6.52 -5.33
CA GLU A 67 25.50 6.72 -6.09
C GLU A 67 26.75 6.44 -5.24
N THR A 68 27.88 6.21 -5.91
CA THR A 68 29.16 5.95 -5.23
C THR A 68 29.68 7.12 -4.38
N ASP A 69 29.22 8.34 -4.65
CA ASP A 69 29.56 9.54 -3.88
C ASP A 69 28.62 9.77 -2.67
N GLY A 70 27.64 8.89 -2.48
CA GLY A 70 26.65 8.95 -1.41
C GLY A 70 25.41 9.77 -1.73
N SER A 71 25.31 10.36 -2.93
CA SER A 71 24.07 10.98 -3.42
C SER A 71 22.97 9.93 -3.52
N VAL A 72 21.74 10.29 -3.15
CA VAL A 72 20.60 9.38 -3.25
C VAL A 72 19.40 10.02 -3.93
N ALA A 73 18.67 9.21 -4.68
CA ALA A 73 17.33 9.50 -5.17
C ALA A 73 16.34 8.42 -4.71
N ASP A 74 15.05 8.63 -4.98
CA ASP A 74 14.03 7.62 -4.71
C ASP A 74 14.13 6.51 -5.76
N ALA A 75 14.35 5.25 -5.36
CA ALA A 75 14.53 4.15 -6.31
C ALA A 75 13.30 3.92 -7.19
N LEU A 76 12.12 4.33 -6.74
CA LEU A 76 10.89 4.19 -7.53
C LEU A 76 10.83 5.13 -8.73
N ASP A 77 11.77 6.08 -8.83
CA ASP A 77 11.94 6.93 -10.00
C ASP A 77 12.77 6.23 -11.11
N SER A 78 13.34 5.04 -10.86
CA SER A 78 14.13 4.24 -11.83
C SER A 78 13.45 2.92 -12.18
N VAL A 79 13.18 2.69 -13.47
CA VAL A 79 12.60 1.44 -13.97
C VAL A 79 13.55 0.26 -13.76
N GLU A 80 14.85 0.48 -13.88
CA GLU A 80 15.90 -0.53 -13.68
C GLU A 80 15.92 -1.05 -12.24
N LEU A 81 15.90 -0.15 -11.26
CA LEU A 81 15.89 -0.52 -9.84
C LEU A 81 14.54 -1.13 -9.42
N LEU A 82 13.44 -0.65 -9.99
CA LEU A 82 12.14 -1.28 -9.81
C LEU A 82 12.10 -2.72 -10.33
N ARG A 83 12.80 -3.03 -11.43
CA ARG A 83 12.96 -4.40 -11.93
C ARG A 83 13.80 -5.26 -10.99
N ALA A 84 14.86 -4.71 -10.41
CA ALA A 84 15.67 -5.41 -9.40
C ALA A 84 14.83 -5.76 -8.16
N LEU A 85 14.06 -4.79 -7.65
CA LEU A 85 13.11 -5.02 -6.54
C LEU A 85 12.11 -6.12 -6.88
N GLY A 86 11.47 -6.05 -8.06
CA GLY A 86 10.54 -7.09 -8.51
C GLY A 86 11.17 -8.48 -8.60
N SER A 87 12.44 -8.56 -9.02
CA SER A 87 13.18 -9.83 -9.11
C SER A 87 13.47 -10.43 -7.73
N LEU A 88 13.79 -9.62 -6.73
CA LEU A 88 14.00 -10.07 -5.35
C LEU A 88 12.73 -10.64 -4.74
N MET A 89 11.59 -9.98 -5.01
CA MET A 89 10.28 -10.43 -4.56
C MET A 89 9.86 -11.72 -5.26
N ALA A 90 10.10 -11.83 -6.57
CA ALA A 90 9.87 -13.03 -7.36
C ALA A 90 10.64 -14.27 -6.85
N GLN A 91 11.84 -14.05 -6.32
CA GLN A 91 12.73 -15.13 -5.87
C GLN A 91 12.57 -15.49 -4.39
N GLY A 92 11.83 -14.70 -3.60
CA GLY A 92 11.77 -14.90 -2.16
C GLY A 92 13.10 -14.57 -1.48
N ALA A 93 13.58 -13.33 -1.61
CA ALA A 93 14.90 -12.95 -1.09
C ALA A 93 14.89 -12.65 0.41
N THR A 94 15.99 -13.01 1.09
CA THR A 94 16.27 -12.59 2.47
C THR A 94 17.63 -11.90 2.49
N ILE A 95 17.65 -10.60 2.76
CA ILE A 95 18.84 -9.76 2.69
C ILE A 95 19.16 -9.22 4.08
N LYS A 96 20.40 -9.42 4.53
CA LYS A 96 20.85 -8.89 5.83
C LYS A 96 21.14 -7.41 5.72
N GLY A 97 20.54 -6.63 6.62
CA GLY A 97 21.01 -5.29 6.93
C GLY A 97 22.18 -5.32 7.91
N ARG A 98 22.48 -4.17 8.49
CA ARG A 98 23.47 -4.00 9.55
C ARG A 98 22.95 -4.43 10.92
N ALA A 99 21.66 -4.24 11.18
CA ALA A 99 21.02 -4.47 12.48
C ALA A 99 19.92 -5.54 12.46
N GLY A 100 19.38 -5.85 11.27
CA GLY A 100 18.34 -6.84 11.09
C GLY A 100 18.39 -7.48 9.70
N THR A 101 17.22 -7.97 9.28
CA THR A 101 17.05 -8.71 8.05
C THR A 101 15.79 -8.22 7.33
N PHE A 102 15.94 -7.89 6.06
CA PHE A 102 14.85 -7.57 5.15
C PHE A 102 14.42 -8.85 4.43
N ARG A 103 13.12 -9.12 4.43
CA ARG A 103 12.51 -10.27 3.79
C ARG A 103 11.59 -9.79 2.68
N PHE A 104 11.81 -10.30 1.48
CA PHE A 104 11.01 -10.07 0.29
C PHE A 104 10.28 -11.37 0.01
N ASN A 105 9.21 -11.62 0.76
CA ASN A 105 8.49 -12.88 0.72
C ASN A 105 7.41 -12.82 -0.36
N GLY A 106 7.45 -13.73 -1.32
CA GLY A 106 6.31 -14.01 -2.20
C GLY A 106 5.77 -15.41 -1.93
N PRO A 107 4.90 -15.65 -0.93
CA PRO A 107 4.31 -16.97 -0.75
C PRO A 107 3.21 -17.29 -1.77
N GLY A 108 2.81 -16.33 -2.63
CA GLY A 108 1.72 -16.48 -3.60
C GLY A 108 1.99 -15.91 -4.99
N LEU A 109 3.22 -15.52 -5.33
CA LEU A 109 3.59 -15.46 -6.75
C LEU A 109 3.56 -16.91 -7.22
N ASP A 110 2.77 -17.24 -8.25
CA ASP A 110 2.76 -18.60 -8.80
C ASP A 110 4.23 -19.05 -8.96
N PRO A 111 4.70 -20.06 -8.21
CA PRO A 111 6.08 -20.51 -8.33
C PRO A 111 6.43 -20.96 -9.76
N LEU A 112 5.40 -21.29 -10.55
CA LEU A 112 5.50 -21.71 -11.94
C LEU A 112 5.44 -20.52 -12.93
N ALA A 113 5.03 -19.33 -12.48
CA ALA A 113 4.93 -18.13 -13.30
C ALA A 113 5.09 -16.82 -12.48
N PRO A 114 6.22 -16.62 -11.77
CA PRO A 114 6.44 -15.36 -11.08
C PRO A 114 6.58 -14.24 -12.13
N PRO A 115 6.11 -13.01 -11.83
CA PRO A 115 6.40 -11.84 -12.67
C PRO A 115 7.92 -11.73 -12.82
N GLY A 116 8.41 -11.88 -14.04
CA GLY A 116 9.83 -11.81 -14.38
C GLY A 116 10.38 -10.37 -14.41
N GLY A 117 9.57 -9.37 -14.05
CA GLY A 117 9.96 -7.97 -14.10
C GLY A 117 10.18 -7.47 -15.54
N THR A 118 9.49 -8.06 -16.50
CA THR A 118 9.61 -7.72 -17.93
C THR A 118 9.11 -6.30 -18.17
N SER A 119 7.96 -5.94 -17.60
CA SER A 119 7.47 -4.57 -17.50
C SER A 119 7.35 -4.15 -16.03
N VAL A 120 7.76 -2.92 -15.73
CA VAL A 120 7.58 -2.33 -14.40
C VAL A 120 7.25 -0.85 -14.53
N ARG A 121 6.29 -0.36 -13.74
CA ARG A 121 5.95 1.06 -13.69
C ARG A 121 5.45 1.48 -12.31
N SER A 122 5.79 2.71 -11.92
CA SER A 122 5.21 3.35 -10.74
C SER A 122 3.80 3.88 -11.04
N ILE A 123 2.89 3.80 -10.07
CA ILE A 123 1.55 4.40 -10.11
C ILE A 123 1.44 5.45 -9.01
N GLY A 124 1.36 6.72 -9.41
CA GLY A 124 1.39 7.87 -8.51
C GLY A 124 0.06 8.26 -7.85
N ALA A 125 -0.78 7.29 -7.48
CA ALA A 125 -2.16 7.55 -7.04
C ALA A 125 -2.35 7.80 -5.54
N GLU A 126 -1.53 7.21 -4.66
CA GLU A 126 -1.78 7.22 -3.20
C GLU A 126 -0.89 8.21 -2.44
N GLN A 127 -1.44 8.86 -1.40
CA GLN A 127 -0.78 9.95 -0.67
C GLN A 127 0.24 9.47 0.36
N THR A 128 0.10 8.27 0.92
CA THR A 128 0.95 7.76 2.02
C THR A 128 1.83 6.58 1.62
N ASN A 129 1.51 5.91 0.52
CA ASN A 129 2.21 4.75 0.00
C ASN A 129 2.76 5.03 -1.39
N SER A 130 3.65 4.16 -1.87
CA SER A 130 4.06 4.17 -3.27
C SER A 130 3.79 2.81 -3.90
N SER A 131 3.16 2.83 -5.08
CA SER A 131 2.71 1.62 -5.73
C SER A 131 3.47 1.36 -7.03
N VAL A 132 3.86 0.11 -7.25
CA VAL A 132 4.59 -0.34 -8.43
C VAL A 132 3.81 -1.49 -9.06
N VAL A 133 3.54 -1.42 -10.36
CA VAL A 133 2.97 -2.53 -11.12
C VAL A 133 4.07 -3.27 -11.86
N ILE A 134 4.06 -4.59 -11.75
CA ILE A 134 5.01 -5.52 -12.35
C ILE A 134 4.23 -6.46 -13.28
N ASP A 135 4.68 -6.53 -14.54
CA ASP A 135 4.14 -7.39 -15.60
C ASP A 135 2.62 -7.28 -15.81
N GLU A 136 2.03 -6.12 -15.47
CA GLU A 136 0.57 -5.87 -15.45
C GLU A 136 -0.23 -6.96 -14.71
N SER A 137 0.42 -7.69 -13.80
CA SER A 137 -0.15 -8.84 -13.10
C SER A 137 -0.11 -8.67 -11.59
N ILE A 138 0.90 -7.96 -11.07
CA ILE A 138 1.08 -7.71 -9.64
C ILE A 138 1.24 -6.23 -9.38
N ILE A 139 0.67 -5.77 -8.27
CA ILE A 139 0.91 -4.45 -7.70
C ILE A 139 1.57 -4.60 -6.34
N VAL A 140 2.67 -3.88 -6.15
CA VAL A 140 3.42 -3.79 -4.90
C VAL A 140 3.13 -2.43 -4.29
N LYS A 141 2.60 -2.41 -3.07
CA LYS A 141 2.43 -1.17 -2.29
C LYS A 141 3.49 -1.13 -1.21
N LEU A 142 4.37 -0.14 -1.29
CA LEU A 142 5.41 0.11 -0.30
C LEU A 142 4.91 1.12 0.72
N PHE A 143 4.94 0.74 2.00
CA PHE A 143 4.58 1.61 3.11
C PHE A 143 5.72 2.59 3.34
N ARG A 144 5.47 3.89 3.16
CA ARG A 144 6.55 4.90 3.27
C ARG A 144 6.78 5.29 4.71
N ARG A 145 5.72 5.63 5.45
CA ARG A 145 5.78 5.83 6.90
C ARG A 145 5.42 4.52 7.58
N ILE A 146 6.31 4.03 8.43
CA ILE A 146 6.14 2.78 9.17
C ILE A 146 5.63 3.11 10.56
N GLU A 147 4.52 2.50 10.93
CA GLU A 147 3.96 2.58 12.28
C GLU A 147 4.23 1.26 13.01
N PRO A 148 4.46 1.28 14.35
CA PRO A 148 4.63 0.06 15.11
C PRO A 148 3.34 -0.77 15.14
N GLY A 149 3.51 -2.09 15.16
CA GLY A 149 2.39 -3.03 15.18
C GLY A 149 2.05 -3.55 13.78
N PRO A 150 1.10 -4.49 13.71
CA PRO A 150 0.75 -5.11 12.45
C PRO A 150 0.00 -4.13 11.54
N ASN A 151 0.19 -4.28 10.23
CA ASN A 151 -0.51 -3.47 9.24
C ASN A 151 -1.89 -4.07 8.90
N PRO A 152 -3.00 -3.34 9.09
CA PRO A 152 -4.34 -3.90 8.92
C PRO A 152 -4.65 -4.30 7.47
N ASP A 153 -4.12 -3.59 6.47
CA ASP A 153 -4.30 -3.96 5.05
C ASP A 153 -3.65 -5.31 4.75
N LEU A 154 -2.53 -5.59 5.42
CA LEU A 154 -1.75 -6.80 5.25
C LEU A 154 -2.32 -7.96 6.06
N GLU A 155 -2.80 -7.73 7.29
CA GLU A 155 -3.52 -8.75 8.08
C GLU A 155 -4.82 -9.18 7.39
N LEU A 156 -5.67 -8.22 7.02
CA LEU A 156 -6.94 -8.51 6.33
C LEU A 156 -6.68 -9.13 4.96
N GLY A 157 -5.67 -8.64 4.23
CA GLY A 157 -5.26 -9.20 2.94
C GLY A 157 -4.88 -10.66 3.03
N ARG A 158 -4.04 -11.03 4.01
CA ARG A 158 -3.64 -12.42 4.28
C ARG A 158 -4.85 -13.28 4.64
N LEU A 159 -5.67 -12.84 5.60
CA LEU A 159 -6.84 -13.59 6.05
C LEU A 159 -7.81 -13.87 4.88
N LEU A 160 -8.24 -12.82 4.18
CA LEU A 160 -9.23 -12.93 3.11
C LEU A 160 -8.70 -13.76 1.94
N THR A 161 -7.40 -13.66 1.64
CA THR A 161 -6.76 -14.50 0.62
C THR A 161 -6.71 -15.96 1.06
N GLY A 162 -6.34 -16.23 2.31
CA GLY A 162 -6.28 -17.58 2.88
C GLY A 162 -7.64 -18.27 2.93
N GLU A 163 -8.70 -17.50 3.23
CA GLU A 163 -10.10 -17.96 3.21
C GLU A 163 -10.68 -18.07 1.78
N GLY A 164 -9.93 -17.66 0.76
CA GLY A 164 -10.36 -17.73 -0.64
C GLY A 164 -11.47 -16.76 -1.01
N PHE A 165 -11.55 -15.59 -0.36
CA PHE A 165 -12.56 -14.58 -0.65
C PHE A 165 -12.34 -13.98 -2.06
N PRO A 166 -13.28 -14.16 -3.01
CA PRO A 166 -13.01 -13.95 -4.43
C PRO A 166 -13.10 -12.47 -4.87
N TYR A 167 -13.59 -11.59 -4.00
CA TYR A 167 -13.88 -10.19 -4.34
C TYR A 167 -12.79 -9.22 -3.90
N ILE A 168 -11.63 -9.73 -3.50
CA ILE A 168 -10.42 -8.93 -3.28
C ILE A 168 -9.31 -9.37 -4.22
N PRO A 169 -8.39 -8.47 -4.60
CA PRO A 169 -7.15 -8.90 -5.22
C PRO A 169 -6.34 -9.74 -4.22
N ALA A 170 -6.05 -10.99 -4.58
CA ALA A 170 -5.34 -11.89 -3.68
C ALA A 170 -3.95 -11.34 -3.31
N GLN A 171 -3.59 -11.45 -2.04
CA GLN A 171 -2.24 -11.15 -1.57
C GLN A 171 -1.30 -12.29 -1.98
N VAL A 172 -0.26 -11.93 -2.73
CA VAL A 172 0.71 -12.86 -3.32
C VAL A 172 2.09 -12.74 -2.66
N GLY A 173 2.29 -11.75 -1.82
CA GLY A 173 3.58 -11.40 -1.27
C GLY A 173 3.53 -10.22 -0.31
N GLU A 174 4.67 -9.95 0.28
CA GLU A 174 4.91 -8.88 1.24
C GLU A 174 6.41 -8.61 1.40
N LEU A 175 6.70 -7.44 1.93
CA LEU A 175 8.02 -7.06 2.38
C LEU A 175 7.94 -6.85 3.89
N SER A 176 8.93 -7.37 4.62
CA SER A 176 9.02 -7.18 6.06
C SER A 176 10.46 -7.03 6.53
N TYR A 177 10.62 -6.50 7.74
CA TYR A 177 11.89 -6.39 8.44
C TYR A 177 11.79 -6.99 9.83
N GLU A 178 12.82 -7.74 10.21
CA GLU A 178 12.99 -8.28 11.56
C GLU A 178 14.39 -7.90 12.05
N GLY A 179 14.49 -7.31 13.24
CA GLY A 179 15.78 -6.92 13.79
C GLY A 179 15.70 -6.26 15.16
N VAL A 180 16.81 -5.63 15.56
CA VAL A 180 16.89 -4.92 16.85
C VAL A 180 17.04 -3.42 16.59
N ILE A 181 16.09 -2.62 17.07
CA ILE A 181 16.13 -1.15 17.01
C ILE A 181 16.06 -0.62 18.45
N ASP A 182 16.99 0.26 18.82
CA ASP A 182 17.14 0.82 20.17
C ASP A 182 17.20 -0.24 21.32
N GLY A 183 17.64 -1.47 21.00
CA GLY A 183 17.74 -2.56 21.96
C GLY A 183 16.47 -3.41 22.10
N GLU A 184 15.41 -3.10 21.35
CA GLU A 184 14.18 -3.88 21.31
C GLU A 184 14.08 -4.66 20.00
N ASN A 185 13.55 -5.89 20.08
CA ASN A 185 13.22 -6.66 18.88
C ASN A 185 12.01 -6.00 18.23
N VAL A 186 12.10 -5.78 16.92
CA VAL A 186 11.01 -5.21 16.12
C VAL A 186 10.75 -6.09 14.91
N GLU A 187 9.47 -6.20 14.58
CA GLU A 187 8.98 -6.73 13.32
C GLU A 187 8.17 -5.61 12.65
N LEU A 188 8.51 -5.30 11.41
CA LEU A 188 7.92 -4.19 10.66
C LEU A 188 7.40 -4.69 9.33
N ASP A 189 6.14 -4.38 9.04
CA ASP A 189 5.57 -4.52 7.71
C ASP A 189 6.04 -3.37 6.83
N LEU A 190 6.62 -3.72 5.68
CA LEU A 190 7.29 -2.80 4.78
C LEU A 190 6.53 -2.63 3.46
N GLY A 191 5.77 -3.64 3.06
CA GLY A 191 4.91 -3.53 1.89
C GLY A 191 4.08 -4.78 1.66
N ILE A 192 3.08 -4.64 0.81
CA ILE A 192 2.17 -5.72 0.41
C ILE A 192 2.22 -5.90 -1.10
N CYS A 193 2.06 -7.15 -1.56
CA CYS A 193 2.00 -7.50 -2.98
C CYS A 193 0.68 -8.17 -3.26
N GLN A 194 -0.06 -7.65 -4.22
CA GLN A 194 -1.40 -8.12 -4.55
C GLN A 194 -1.52 -8.35 -6.06
N GLN A 195 -2.48 -9.18 -6.47
CA GLN A 195 -2.87 -9.24 -7.87
C GLN A 195 -3.25 -7.84 -8.39
N TYR A 196 -2.75 -7.49 -9.57
CA TYR A 196 -3.13 -6.27 -10.24
C TYR A 196 -4.32 -6.54 -11.17
N LEU A 197 -5.42 -5.82 -10.93
CA LEU A 197 -6.61 -5.90 -11.77
C LEU A 197 -6.49 -4.95 -12.96
N SER A 198 -5.88 -5.42 -14.05
CA SER A 198 -5.79 -4.65 -15.28
C SER A 198 -7.19 -4.34 -15.82
N GLY A 199 -7.50 -3.05 -16.02
CA GLY A 199 -8.81 -2.62 -16.50
C GLY A 199 -9.89 -2.46 -15.43
N GLY A 200 -9.52 -2.55 -14.14
CA GLY A 200 -10.39 -2.16 -13.04
C GLY A 200 -10.86 -0.71 -13.18
N ARG A 201 -12.10 -0.44 -12.76
CA ARG A 201 -12.69 0.90 -12.75
C ARG A 201 -12.94 1.35 -11.32
N ASP A 202 -12.73 2.64 -11.10
CA ASP A 202 -13.08 3.28 -9.84
C ASP A 202 -14.60 3.43 -9.73
N GLY A 203 -15.19 2.83 -8.68
CA GLY A 203 -16.64 2.80 -8.50
C GLY A 203 -17.25 4.19 -8.28
N TRP A 204 -16.51 5.11 -7.67
CA TRP A 204 -16.95 6.48 -7.46
C TRP A 204 -17.02 7.25 -8.79
N LEU A 205 -15.95 7.18 -9.60
CA LEU A 205 -15.91 7.82 -10.91
C LEU A 205 -16.95 7.22 -11.87
N GLU A 206 -17.13 5.90 -11.86
CA GLU A 206 -18.19 5.25 -12.65
C GLU A 206 -19.57 5.74 -12.22
N THR A 207 -19.84 5.80 -10.91
CA THR A 207 -21.12 6.31 -10.37
C THR A 207 -21.37 7.75 -10.78
N LEU A 208 -20.37 8.64 -10.63
CA LEU A 208 -20.49 10.03 -11.07
C LEU A 208 -20.72 10.15 -12.58
N ALA A 209 -20.06 9.32 -13.38
CA ALA A 209 -20.26 9.32 -14.83
C ALA A 209 -21.67 8.87 -15.22
N GLN A 210 -22.23 7.86 -14.52
CA GLN A 210 -23.62 7.41 -14.71
C GLN A 210 -24.62 8.50 -14.31
N LEU A 211 -24.42 9.13 -13.15
CA LEU A 211 -25.25 10.25 -12.70
C LEU A 211 -25.20 11.40 -13.71
N GLY A 212 -24.01 11.77 -14.18
CA GLY A 212 -23.85 12.81 -15.20
C GLY A 212 -24.63 12.51 -16.49
N ARG A 213 -24.60 11.26 -16.97
CA ARG A 213 -25.39 10.82 -18.14
C ARG A 213 -26.89 10.95 -17.89
N LEU A 214 -27.35 10.58 -16.70
CA LEU A 214 -28.76 10.62 -16.34
C LEU A 214 -29.30 12.06 -16.28
N TYR A 215 -28.55 12.98 -15.67
CA TYR A 215 -28.92 14.40 -15.62
C TYR A 215 -28.87 15.07 -17.00
N ALA A 216 -27.84 14.80 -17.81
CA ALA A 216 -27.77 15.31 -19.17
C ALA A 216 -28.98 14.87 -20.00
N ARG A 217 -29.45 13.63 -19.81
CA ARG A 217 -30.64 13.13 -20.49
C ARG A 217 -31.91 13.83 -20.05
N ALA A 218 -32.08 14.06 -18.75
CA ALA A 218 -33.22 14.82 -18.23
C ALA A 218 -33.27 16.23 -18.86
N GLU A 219 -32.13 16.89 -18.98
CA GLU A 219 -32.03 18.20 -19.63
C GLU A 219 -32.40 18.14 -21.13
N GLU A 220 -31.90 17.14 -21.87
CA GLU A 220 -32.25 16.92 -23.29
C GLU A 220 -33.76 16.71 -23.50
N ASP A 221 -34.40 15.98 -22.61
CA ASP A 221 -35.83 15.69 -22.65
C ASP A 221 -36.69 16.84 -22.09
N GLY A 222 -36.06 17.94 -21.64
CA GLY A 222 -36.73 19.15 -21.15
C GLY A 222 -37.22 19.04 -19.69
N HIS A 223 -36.71 18.08 -18.93
CA HIS A 223 -37.01 17.89 -17.52
C HIS A 223 -36.02 18.65 -16.64
N THR A 224 -36.53 19.31 -15.59
CA THR A 224 -35.70 20.00 -14.59
C THR A 224 -35.15 19.09 -13.51
N GLU A 225 -35.71 17.88 -13.39
CA GLU A 225 -35.36 16.87 -12.41
C GLU A 225 -35.35 15.49 -13.07
N VAL A 226 -34.57 14.58 -12.50
CA VAL A 226 -34.55 13.18 -12.92
C VAL A 226 -35.78 12.49 -12.32
N SER A 227 -36.63 11.89 -13.17
CA SER A 227 -37.82 11.16 -12.71
C SER A 227 -37.53 9.69 -12.39
N GLU A 228 -38.41 9.06 -11.60
CA GLU A 228 -38.35 7.62 -11.31
C GLU A 228 -38.38 6.77 -12.59
N ASP A 229 -39.18 7.15 -13.59
CA ASP A 229 -39.24 6.47 -14.88
C ASP A 229 -37.89 6.53 -15.61
N MET A 230 -37.19 7.66 -15.56
CA MET A 230 -35.86 7.79 -16.16
C MET A 230 -34.83 6.91 -15.45
N ILE A 231 -34.88 6.86 -14.12
CA ILE A 231 -34.03 5.97 -13.32
C ILE A 231 -34.29 4.51 -13.73
N ALA A 232 -35.55 4.09 -13.75
CA ALA A 232 -35.93 2.72 -14.08
C ALA A 232 -35.45 2.29 -15.50
N HIS A 233 -35.45 3.21 -16.46
CA HIS A 233 -35.06 2.90 -17.85
C HIS A 233 -33.56 3.06 -18.13
N HIS A 234 -32.84 3.89 -17.37
CA HIS A 234 -31.47 4.28 -17.71
C HIS A 234 -30.43 3.97 -16.64
N ALA A 235 -30.84 3.70 -15.41
CA ALA A 235 -29.95 3.40 -14.30
C ALA A 235 -29.87 1.90 -13.93
N GLY A 236 -30.60 1.02 -14.63
CA GLY A 236 -30.65 -0.42 -14.30
C GLY A 236 -29.26 -1.03 -14.08
N GLY A 237 -28.33 -0.84 -15.04
CA GLY A 237 -26.99 -1.42 -14.92
C GLY A 237 -26.13 -0.90 -13.76
N ILE A 238 -26.33 0.35 -13.30
CA ILE A 238 -25.63 0.84 -12.11
C ILE A 238 -26.32 0.40 -10.81
N LEU A 239 -27.65 0.27 -10.83
CA LEU A 239 -28.41 -0.27 -9.70
C LEU A 239 -28.06 -1.74 -9.45
N ASP A 240 -27.97 -2.55 -10.50
CA ASP A 240 -27.52 -3.96 -10.42
C ASP A 240 -26.11 -4.05 -9.81
N ALA A 241 -25.19 -3.16 -10.23
CA ALA A 241 -23.83 -3.12 -9.69
C ALA A 241 -23.78 -2.68 -8.23
N ILE A 242 -24.68 -1.79 -7.79
CA ILE A 242 -24.81 -1.38 -6.39
C ILE A 242 -25.37 -2.52 -5.53
N GLU A 243 -26.34 -3.27 -6.06
CA GLU A 243 -26.88 -4.47 -5.41
C GLU A 243 -25.78 -5.53 -5.23
N GLU A 244 -25.03 -5.83 -6.28
CA GLU A 244 -23.88 -6.75 -6.22
C GLU A 244 -22.81 -6.28 -5.21
N LEU A 245 -22.51 -4.97 -5.18
CA LEU A 245 -21.59 -4.42 -4.17
C LEU A 245 -22.11 -4.62 -2.74
N GLY A 246 -23.43 -4.51 -2.54
CA GLY A 246 -24.09 -4.81 -1.26
C GLY A 246 -23.91 -6.27 -0.84
N ASP A 247 -24.14 -7.20 -1.77
CA ASP A 247 -23.97 -8.64 -1.54
C ASP A 247 -22.51 -9.02 -1.24
N VAL A 248 -21.56 -8.42 -1.97
CA VAL A 248 -20.12 -8.60 -1.73
C VAL A 248 -19.73 -8.08 -0.35
N THR A 249 -20.21 -6.89 0.03
CA THR A 249 -19.93 -6.29 1.34
C THR A 249 -20.52 -7.13 2.48
N ALA A 250 -21.74 -7.64 2.31
CA ALA A 250 -22.36 -8.54 3.27
C ALA A 250 -21.56 -9.85 3.40
N SER A 251 -21.11 -10.42 2.28
CA SER A 251 -20.30 -11.64 2.25
C SER A 251 -18.96 -11.47 2.97
N LEU A 252 -18.32 -10.30 2.81
CA LEU A 252 -17.11 -9.93 3.55
C LEU A 252 -17.36 -9.93 5.06
N HIS A 253 -18.41 -9.25 5.53
CA HIS A 253 -18.73 -9.20 6.97
C HIS A 253 -19.11 -10.57 7.54
N VAL A 254 -19.84 -11.40 6.79
CA VAL A 254 -20.15 -12.77 7.20
C VAL A 254 -18.88 -13.59 7.37
N LEU A 255 -17.93 -13.47 6.44
CA LEU A 255 -16.62 -14.13 6.58
C LEU A 255 -15.90 -13.64 7.85
N LEU A 256 -15.79 -12.33 8.05
CA LEU A 256 -15.09 -11.73 9.20
C LEU A 256 -15.75 -11.99 10.56
N SER A 257 -16.96 -12.56 10.60
CA SER A 257 -17.68 -12.89 11.84
C SER A 257 -17.58 -14.37 12.24
N LYS A 258 -16.79 -15.17 11.53
CA LYS A 258 -16.55 -16.57 11.89
C LYS A 258 -15.82 -16.67 13.25
N GLU A 259 -16.26 -17.60 14.09
CA GLU A 259 -15.70 -17.81 15.45
C GLU A 259 -14.27 -18.35 15.45
N ASP A 260 -13.81 -18.92 14.33
CA ASP A 260 -12.49 -19.53 14.17
C ASP A 260 -11.47 -18.64 13.44
N ILE A 261 -11.76 -17.34 13.30
CA ILE A 261 -10.78 -16.36 12.82
C ILE A 261 -9.66 -16.15 13.86
N GLU A 262 -8.49 -15.75 13.38
CA GLU A 262 -7.34 -15.40 14.23
C GLU A 262 -7.76 -14.51 15.41
N PRO A 263 -7.30 -14.79 16.65
CA PRO A 263 -7.80 -14.12 17.85
C PRO A 263 -7.74 -12.59 17.81
N ASP A 264 -6.70 -12.03 17.17
CA ASP A 264 -6.49 -10.58 17.07
C ASP A 264 -7.48 -9.91 16.10
N LEU A 265 -8.18 -10.70 15.27
CA LEU A 265 -9.22 -10.27 14.33
C LEU A 265 -10.62 -10.75 14.74
N ALA A 266 -10.75 -11.39 15.91
CA ALA A 266 -12.03 -11.87 16.40
C ALA A 266 -12.96 -10.70 16.73
N SER A 267 -14.22 -10.81 16.34
CA SER A 267 -15.22 -9.78 16.62
C SER A 267 -15.49 -9.64 18.12
N GLU A 268 -15.51 -8.42 18.63
CA GLU A 268 -15.90 -8.11 20.00
C GLU A 268 -17.28 -7.41 20.04
N PRO A 269 -18.10 -7.64 21.08
CA PRO A 269 -19.36 -6.94 21.24
C PRO A 269 -19.12 -5.44 21.49
N ALA A 270 -19.62 -4.60 20.59
CA ALA A 270 -19.62 -3.16 20.82
C ALA A 270 -20.69 -2.75 21.84
N ASP A 271 -20.35 -1.83 22.74
CA ASP A 271 -21.24 -1.28 23.75
C ASP A 271 -21.47 0.24 23.62
N GLY A 272 -22.25 0.81 24.54
CA GLY A 272 -22.59 2.24 24.50
C GLY A 272 -21.43 3.19 24.77
N THR A 273 -20.28 2.69 25.22
CA THR A 273 -19.01 3.41 25.39
C THR A 273 -18.33 3.53 24.03
N ASP A 274 -18.22 2.44 23.28
CA ASP A 274 -17.61 2.43 21.94
C ASP A 274 -18.29 3.41 21.01
N VAL A 275 -19.64 3.39 20.99
CA VAL A 275 -20.44 4.32 20.18
C VAL A 275 -20.16 5.79 20.54
N LYS A 276 -19.99 6.10 21.83
CA LYS A 276 -19.68 7.47 22.25
C LYS A 276 -18.28 7.91 21.82
N GLU A 277 -17.31 7.00 21.82
CA GLU A 277 -15.96 7.29 21.36
C GLU A 277 -15.90 7.49 19.84
N TRP A 278 -16.61 6.65 19.06
CA TRP A 278 -16.63 6.77 17.60
C TRP A 278 -17.28 8.05 17.10
N VAL A 279 -18.31 8.56 17.79
CA VAL A 279 -18.95 9.84 17.45
C VAL A 279 -18.06 11.05 17.73
N GLN A 280 -17.04 10.90 18.58
CA GLN A 280 -16.13 12.00 18.94
C GLN A 280 -14.86 12.07 18.06
N ARG A 281 -14.61 11.06 17.21
CA ARG A 281 -13.52 11.04 16.23
C ARG A 281 -13.95 11.68 14.91
#